data_AF-A0A8X6WFM8-F1
#
_entry.id   AF-A0A8X6WFM8-F1
#
_cell.length_a   1.000
_cell.length_b   1.000
_cell.length_c   1.000
_cell.angle_alpha   90.00
_cell.angle_beta   90.00
_cell.angle_gamma   90.00
#
_symmetry.space_group_name_H-M   'P 1'
#
loop_
_entity.id
_entity.type
_entity.pdbx_description
1 polymer ?
#
loop_
_entity_poly.entity_id
_entity_poly.type
_entity_poly.pdbx_seq_one_letter_code
_entity_poly.pdbx_strand_id
1 'polypeptide(L)'
;MQPRCLKCGKNHATRNCLIKERQENPFCINCQDYGHSACYTKCLKSPQPKKGTPFCDPKKKRNFASKWIKEGISFANVVSGEVPNQIPIDDKKEDSPHGFLSQDSNNTSDLTQVLELFQIISNLVKKNPKILDLLTKFKKANSDEEKTCLLAEAIMDKV
;
A
#
# COMPACT_ATOMS: atom_id res chain seq x y z
N MET A 1 -17.37 -28.40 -3.08
CA MET A 1 -16.62 -27.88 -4.25
C MET A 1 -15.18 -27.67 -3.85
N GLN A 2 -14.22 -28.13 -4.67
CA GLN A 2 -12.80 -27.82 -4.43
C GLN A 2 -12.46 -26.44 -5.03
N PRO A 3 -11.72 -25.58 -4.32
CA PRO A 3 -11.31 -24.29 -4.87
C PRO A 3 -10.31 -24.48 -6.02
N ARG A 4 -10.44 -23.68 -7.07
CA ARG A 4 -9.44 -23.58 -8.14
C ARG A 4 -8.36 -22.58 -7.78
N CYS A 5 -7.11 -22.93 -8.08
CA CYS A 5 -5.96 -22.08 -7.86
C CYS A 5 -5.94 -20.93 -8.87
N LEU A 6 -5.80 -19.69 -8.40
CA LEU A 6 -5.73 -18.50 -9.25
C LEU A 6 -4.43 -18.39 -10.05
N LYS A 7 -3.37 -19.12 -9.68
CA LYS A 7 -2.07 -19.08 -10.36
C LYS A 7 -1.96 -20.08 -11.52
N CYS A 8 -2.52 -21.28 -11.36
CA CYS A 8 -2.35 -22.37 -12.33
C CYS A 8 -3.65 -23.07 -12.76
N GLY A 9 -4.80 -22.66 -12.24
CA GLY A 9 -6.10 -23.24 -12.60
C GLY A 9 -6.38 -24.66 -12.06
N LYS A 10 -5.44 -25.29 -11.36
CA LYS A 10 -5.60 -26.64 -10.79
C LYS A 10 -6.46 -26.64 -9.52
N ASN A 11 -6.96 -27.81 -9.14
CA ASN A 11 -7.84 -28.01 -7.96
C ASN A 11 -7.05 -28.02 -6.64
N HIS A 12 -6.63 -26.85 -6.19
CA HIS A 12 -6.08 -26.61 -4.87
C HIS A 12 -6.25 -25.15 -4.45
N ALA A 13 -6.16 -24.87 -3.15
CA ALA A 13 -6.13 -23.51 -2.64
C ALA A 13 -4.86 -22.78 -3.12
N THR A 14 -4.98 -21.53 -3.58
CA THR A 14 -3.86 -20.73 -4.12
C THR A 14 -2.62 -20.67 -3.20
N ARG A 15 -2.82 -20.71 -1.88
CA ARG A 15 -1.76 -20.79 -0.86
C ARG A 15 -0.85 -22.03 -1.01
N ASN A 16 -1.41 -23.15 -1.47
CA ASN A 16 -0.70 -24.43 -1.61
C ASN A 16 -0.09 -24.61 -3.01
N CYS A 17 -0.08 -23.56 -3.83
CA CYS A 17 0.47 -23.64 -5.18
C CYS A 17 2.00 -23.69 -5.16
N LEU A 18 2.57 -24.53 -6.02
CA LEU A 18 4.03 -24.61 -6.23
C LEU A 18 4.61 -23.32 -6.82
N ILE A 19 3.81 -22.57 -7.58
CA ILE A 19 4.20 -21.28 -8.15
C ILE A 19 4.20 -20.24 -7.04
N LYS A 20 5.38 -19.92 -6.50
CA LYS A 20 5.55 -18.89 -5.47
C LYS A 20 5.98 -17.54 -6.06
N GLU A 21 6.74 -17.57 -7.13
CA GLU A 21 7.33 -16.40 -7.77
C GLU A 21 6.36 -15.69 -8.72
N ARG A 22 6.70 -14.44 -9.05
CA ARG A 22 5.98 -13.65 -10.05
C ARG A 22 6.32 -14.19 -11.43
N GLN A 23 5.32 -14.64 -12.17
CA GLN A 23 5.50 -15.11 -13.54
C GLN A 23 5.44 -13.91 -14.50
N GLU A 24 6.40 -13.83 -15.43
CA GLU A 24 6.39 -12.83 -16.52
C GLU A 24 5.17 -13.03 -17.43
N ASN A 25 4.78 -14.29 -17.64
CA ASN A 25 3.65 -14.67 -18.47
C ASN A 25 2.56 -15.37 -17.62
N PRO A 26 1.70 -14.62 -16.90
CA PRO A 26 0.72 -15.20 -16.00
C PRO A 26 -0.42 -15.92 -16.74
N PHE A 27 -1.00 -16.93 -16.10
CA PHE A 27 -2.15 -17.69 -16.60
C PHE A 27 -3.48 -17.06 -16.14
N CYS A 28 -4.46 -17.00 -17.05
CA CYS A 28 -5.80 -16.51 -16.76
C CYS A 28 -6.79 -17.67 -16.55
N ILE A 29 -7.33 -17.83 -15.33
CA ILE A 29 -8.34 -18.86 -15.06
C ILE A 29 -9.69 -18.62 -15.76
N ASN A 30 -9.96 -17.39 -16.24
CA ASN A 30 -11.21 -17.04 -16.90
C ASN A 30 -11.19 -17.42 -18.39
N CYS A 31 -10.10 -17.11 -19.12
CA CYS A 31 -9.99 -17.43 -20.54
C CYS A 31 -9.16 -18.67 -20.87
N GLN A 32 -8.37 -19.15 -19.90
CA GLN A 32 -7.41 -20.25 -20.04
C GLN A 32 -6.21 -19.94 -20.94
N ASP A 33 -5.94 -18.66 -21.19
CA ASP A 33 -4.78 -18.19 -21.96
C ASP A 33 -3.67 -17.65 -21.05
N TYR A 34 -2.48 -17.54 -21.60
CA TYR A 34 -1.32 -16.90 -21.00
C TYR A 34 -1.23 -15.42 -21.41
N GLY A 35 -0.62 -14.60 -20.57
CA GLY A 35 -0.31 -13.18 -20.83
C GLY A 35 -0.97 -12.22 -19.86
N HIS A 36 -1.99 -12.68 -19.12
CA HIS A 36 -2.69 -11.88 -18.12
C HIS A 36 -3.25 -12.76 -17.00
N SER A 37 -3.50 -12.16 -15.83
CA SER A 37 -4.18 -12.84 -14.71
C SER A 37 -5.69 -12.66 -14.80
N ALA A 38 -6.45 -13.46 -14.05
CA ALA A 38 -7.92 -13.39 -14.05
C ALA A 38 -8.50 -12.04 -13.57
N CYS A 39 -7.71 -11.22 -12.87
CA CYS A 39 -8.10 -9.87 -12.47
C CYS A 39 -7.97 -8.84 -13.61
N TYR A 40 -7.45 -9.24 -14.77
CA TYR A 40 -7.26 -8.34 -15.90
C TYR A 40 -8.60 -7.91 -16.49
N THR A 41 -8.84 -6.60 -16.46
CA THR A 41 -10.11 -5.98 -16.86
C THR A 41 -10.46 -6.19 -18.33
N LYS A 42 -9.47 -6.34 -19.20
CA LYS A 42 -9.66 -6.53 -20.65
C LYS A 42 -9.69 -8.01 -21.07
N CYS A 43 -9.76 -8.95 -20.14
CA CYS A 43 -9.98 -10.35 -20.49
C CYS A 43 -11.37 -10.51 -21.11
N LEU A 44 -11.46 -11.04 -22.33
CA LEU A 44 -12.73 -11.17 -23.07
C LEU A 44 -13.76 -12.05 -22.36
N LYS A 45 -13.31 -13.07 -21.60
CA LYS A 45 -14.17 -13.98 -20.84
C LYS A 45 -14.35 -13.53 -19.37
N SER A 46 -13.85 -12.36 -19.00
CA SER A 46 -14.10 -11.81 -17.66
C SER A 46 -15.59 -11.45 -17.52
N PRO A 47 -16.22 -11.68 -16.36
CA PRO A 47 -17.57 -11.21 -16.11
C PRO A 47 -17.62 -9.69 -16.27
N GLN A 48 -18.23 -9.20 -17.35
CA GLN A 48 -18.45 -7.78 -17.51
C GLN A 48 -19.66 -7.36 -16.68
N PRO A 49 -19.58 -6.22 -15.95
CA PRO A 49 -20.77 -5.64 -15.34
C PRO A 49 -21.78 -5.34 -16.46
N LYS A 50 -23.04 -5.75 -16.27
CA LYS A 50 -24.10 -5.45 -17.22
C LYS A 50 -24.27 -3.93 -17.27
N LYS A 51 -24.26 -3.35 -18.47
CA LYS A 51 -24.53 -1.91 -18.67
C LYS A 51 -25.90 -1.60 -18.06
N GLY A 52 -25.94 -0.69 -17.09
CA GLY A 52 -27.17 -0.29 -16.41
C GLY A 52 -27.52 -1.03 -15.11
N THR A 53 -26.72 -2.01 -14.67
CA THR A 53 -26.83 -2.48 -13.28
C THR A 53 -25.97 -1.59 -12.38
N PRO A 54 -26.55 -0.85 -11.43
CA PRO A 54 -25.74 -0.19 -10.41
C PRO A 54 -24.93 -1.29 -9.68
N PHE A 55 -23.65 -1.04 -9.41
CA PHE A 55 -22.76 -1.97 -8.69
C PHE A 55 -23.35 -2.41 -7.33
N CYS A 56 -24.32 -1.65 -6.83
CA CYS A 56 -25.12 -1.91 -5.66
C CYS A 56 -26.59 -1.90 -6.08
N ASP A 57 -27.30 -3.05 -6.11
CA ASP A 57 -28.75 -3.04 -6.23
C ASP A 57 -29.35 -2.11 -5.14
N PRO A 58 -29.94 -0.94 -5.48
CA PRO A 58 -30.52 -0.06 -4.47
C PRO A 58 -31.74 -0.68 -3.78
N LYS A 59 -32.26 -1.78 -4.35
CA LYS A 59 -33.53 -2.41 -3.98
C LYS A 59 -33.40 -3.54 -2.97
N LYS A 60 -32.18 -3.97 -2.61
CA LYS A 60 -31.98 -4.71 -1.35
C LYS A 60 -31.58 -3.70 -0.29
N LYS A 61 -32.56 -2.90 0.15
CA LYS A 61 -32.54 -2.36 1.51
C LYS A 61 -32.47 -3.59 2.41
N ARG A 62 -31.25 -4.00 2.77
CA ARG A 62 -31.06 -4.94 3.85
C ARG A 62 -31.68 -4.22 5.04
N ASN A 63 -32.80 -4.75 5.54
CA ASN A 63 -33.36 -4.38 6.84
C ASN A 63 -32.41 -4.89 7.94
N PHE A 64 -31.12 -4.56 7.84
CA PHE A 64 -30.26 -4.49 8.99
C PHE A 64 -30.84 -3.31 9.77
N ALA A 65 -31.76 -3.61 10.68
CA ALA A 65 -32.25 -2.62 11.62
C ALA A 65 -31.02 -1.99 12.24
N SER A 66 -30.69 -0.78 11.80
CA SER A 66 -29.48 -0.06 12.14
C SER A 66 -29.64 0.54 13.53
N LYS A 67 -30.01 -0.30 14.50
CA LYS A 67 -30.10 0.05 15.92
C LYS A 67 -28.73 0.50 16.47
N TRP A 68 -27.67 0.22 15.71
CA TRP A 68 -26.27 0.51 16.02
C TRP A 68 -25.71 1.74 15.27
N ILE A 69 -26.40 2.26 14.25
CA ILE A 69 -25.96 3.44 13.52
C ILE A 69 -26.66 4.64 14.16
N LYS A 70 -25.93 5.36 15.02
CA LYS A 70 -26.36 6.66 15.51
C LYS A 70 -26.03 7.69 14.43
N GLU A 71 -27.03 8.44 13.98
CA GLU A 71 -26.83 9.54 13.02
C GLU A 71 -25.82 10.54 13.61
N GLY A 72 -24.88 11.00 12.79
CA GLY A 72 -23.80 11.90 13.22
C GLY A 72 -22.57 11.22 13.86
N ILE A 73 -22.54 9.89 13.97
CA ILE A 73 -21.36 9.16 14.44
C ILE A 73 -20.69 8.43 13.28
N SER A 74 -19.59 9.00 12.79
CA SER A 74 -18.70 8.32 11.86
C SER A 74 -17.90 7.24 12.58
N PHE A 75 -17.46 6.21 11.84
CA PHE A 75 -16.53 5.20 12.34
C PHE A 75 -15.26 5.82 12.93
N ALA A 76 -14.77 6.93 12.34
CA ALA A 76 -13.64 7.69 12.87
C ALA A 76 -13.90 8.19 14.30
N ASN A 77 -15.09 8.74 14.57
CA ASN A 77 -15.46 9.25 15.89
C ASN A 77 -15.48 8.13 16.95
N VAL A 78 -15.94 6.94 16.57
CA VAL A 78 -15.96 5.76 17.47
C VAL A 78 -14.55 5.31 17.83
N VAL A 79 -13.64 5.31 16.86
CA VAL A 79 -12.25 4.87 17.05
C VAL A 79 -11.44 5.91 17.84
N SER A 80 -11.69 7.20 17.63
CA SER A 80 -11.02 8.28 18.35
C SER A 80 -11.53 8.49 19.78
N GLY A 81 -12.62 7.82 20.19
CA GLY A 81 -13.22 7.96 21.52
C GLY A 81 -13.92 9.31 21.75
N GLU A 82 -14.00 10.15 20.72
CA GLU A 82 -14.66 11.45 20.76
C GLU A 82 -16.16 11.25 20.50
N VAL A 83 -16.96 11.30 21.55
CA VAL A 83 -18.43 11.37 21.43
C VAL A 83 -18.80 12.81 21.08
N PRO A 84 -19.32 13.11 19.88
CA PRO A 84 -19.73 14.48 19.57
C PRO A 84 -21.03 14.79 20.33
N ASN A 85 -20.98 15.75 21.25
CA ASN A 85 -22.20 16.44 21.66
C ASN A 85 -22.74 17.17 20.43
N GLN A 86 -24.02 16.95 20.13
CA GLN A 86 -24.69 17.42 18.92
C GLN A 86 -24.54 18.94 18.75
N ILE A 87 -23.92 19.36 17.65
CA ILE A 87 -24.02 20.73 17.15
C ILE A 87 -24.78 20.65 15.81
N PRO A 88 -25.88 21.40 15.63
CA PRO A 88 -26.60 21.43 14.35
C PRO A 88 -25.69 22.05 13.28
N ILE A 89 -25.46 21.32 12.18
CA ILE A 89 -24.69 21.83 11.03
C ILE A 89 -25.68 22.30 9.98
N ASP A 90 -25.70 23.61 9.77
CA ASP A 90 -26.39 24.30 8.68
C ASP A 90 -25.68 24.02 7.35
N ASP A 91 -26.47 23.80 6.29
CA ASP A 91 -26.02 23.39 4.96
C ASP A 91 -25.18 24.48 4.27
N LYS A 92 -23.87 24.28 4.12
CA LYS A 92 -23.10 24.92 3.04
C LYS A 92 -22.09 23.96 2.40
N LYS A 93 -22.29 23.83 1.09
CA LYS A 93 -21.59 23.01 0.10
C LYS A 93 -20.32 23.74 -0.33
N GLU A 94 -19.14 23.13 -0.17
CA GLU A 94 -17.94 23.54 -0.89
C GLU A 94 -17.12 22.33 -1.36
N ASP A 95 -16.43 22.58 -2.47
CA ASP A 95 -15.90 21.63 -3.45
C ASP A 95 -14.67 20.83 -2.99
N SER A 96 -14.46 19.70 -3.68
CA SER A 96 -13.32 18.75 -3.64
C SER A 96 -11.91 19.39 -3.55
N PRO A 97 -10.83 18.68 -3.13
CA PRO A 97 -10.46 17.34 -3.64
C PRO A 97 -9.77 16.34 -2.67
N HIS A 98 -9.82 15.07 -3.06
CA HIS A 98 -8.90 13.95 -2.77
C HIS A 98 -7.91 14.06 -1.59
N GLY A 99 -8.08 13.18 -0.59
CA GLY A 99 -7.06 12.92 0.43
C GLY A 99 -7.29 11.59 1.14
N PHE A 100 -6.69 10.53 0.62
CA PHE A 100 -6.49 9.26 1.32
C PHE A 100 -5.42 9.47 2.39
N LEU A 101 -5.76 9.19 3.65
CA LEU A 101 -4.93 8.64 4.75
C LEU A 101 -5.53 9.09 6.10
N SER A 102 -6.17 8.18 6.83
CA SER A 102 -6.35 8.33 8.27
C SER A 102 -5.01 8.01 8.93
N GLN A 103 -4.47 9.02 9.61
CA GLN A 103 -3.20 8.97 10.32
C GLN A 103 -3.52 8.70 11.79
N ASP A 104 -3.09 7.55 12.29
CA ASP A 104 -3.12 7.26 13.72
C ASP A 104 -2.24 8.30 14.44
N SER A 105 -2.91 9.09 15.27
CA SER A 105 -2.33 10.08 16.17
C SER A 105 -1.54 9.36 17.25
N ASN A 106 -0.22 9.28 17.02
CA ASN A 106 0.88 9.26 18.00
C ASN A 106 2.26 9.09 17.31
N ASN A 107 2.29 8.84 15.99
CA ASN A 107 3.53 8.67 15.19
C ASN A 107 3.93 9.89 14.34
N THR A 108 3.26 11.04 14.47
CA THR A 108 3.55 12.21 13.62
C THR A 108 4.95 12.77 13.88
N SER A 109 5.41 12.74 15.14
CA SER A 109 6.78 13.12 15.53
C SER A 109 7.84 12.16 14.97
N ASP A 110 7.50 10.89 14.79
CA ASP A 110 8.40 9.86 14.27
C ASP A 110 8.55 10.00 12.74
N LEU A 111 7.44 10.30 12.04
CA LEU A 111 7.48 10.58 10.60
C LEU A 111 8.19 11.90 10.27
N THR A 112 8.02 12.96 11.07
CA THR A 112 8.76 14.20 10.86
C THR A 112 10.27 13.98 11.04
N GLN A 113 10.68 13.19 12.03
CA GLN A 113 12.08 12.82 12.22
C GLN A 113 12.64 12.03 11.03
N VAL A 114 11.89 11.06 10.51
CA VAL A 114 12.30 10.29 9.32
C VAL A 114 12.45 11.19 8.08
N LEU A 115 11.53 12.15 7.90
CA LEU A 115 11.61 13.10 6.79
C LEU A 115 12.80 14.05 6.93
N GLU A 116 13.09 14.54 8.13
CA GLU A 116 14.28 15.35 8.42
C GLU A 116 15.57 14.57 8.13
N LEU A 117 15.65 13.31 8.58
CA LEU A 117 16.78 12.43 8.27
C LEU A 117 16.94 12.23 6.76
N PHE A 118 15.83 12.04 6.03
CA PHE A 118 15.87 11.89 4.58
C PHE A 118 16.38 13.16 3.88
N GLN A 119 15.98 14.35 4.35
CA GLN A 119 16.48 15.63 3.83
C GLN A 119 17.99 15.79 4.06
N ILE A 120 18.47 15.44 5.26
CA ILE A 120 19.90 15.46 5.60
C ILE A 120 20.68 14.51 4.68
N ILE A 121 20.23 13.27 4.54
CA ILE A 121 20.86 12.27 3.67
C ILE A 121 20.87 12.76 2.22
N SER A 122 19.76 13.29 1.72
CA SER A 122 19.64 13.84 0.36
C SER A 122 20.65 14.96 0.12
N ASN A 123 20.80 15.88 1.08
CA ASN A 123 21.78 16.95 1.00
C ASN A 123 23.22 16.43 1.04
N LEU A 124 23.52 15.40 1.84
CA LEU A 124 24.84 14.79 1.91
C LEU A 124 25.22 14.11 0.59
N VAL A 125 24.31 13.33 0.00
CA VAL A 125 24.52 12.65 -1.28
C VAL A 125 24.70 13.66 -2.42
N LYS A 126 23.93 14.75 -2.44
CA LYS A 126 24.10 15.85 -3.41
C LYS A 126 25.47 16.50 -3.30
N LYS A 127 25.96 16.75 -2.08
CA LYS A 127 27.28 17.35 -1.85
C LYS A 127 28.43 16.41 -2.22
N ASN A 128 28.25 15.10 -2.02
CA ASN A 128 29.28 14.10 -2.27
C ASN A 128 28.67 12.80 -2.81
N PRO A 129 28.51 12.66 -4.14
CA PRO A 129 27.89 11.46 -4.72
C PRO A 129 28.70 10.18 -4.44
N LYS A 130 30.02 10.31 -4.26
CA LYS A 130 30.94 9.21 -3.89
C LYS A 130 30.62 8.53 -2.56
N ILE A 131 29.82 9.16 -1.69
CA ILE A 131 29.35 8.55 -0.43
C ILE A 131 28.58 7.26 -0.72
N LEU A 132 27.83 7.18 -1.82
CA LEU A 132 27.09 5.97 -2.17
C LEU A 132 28.03 4.79 -2.43
N ASP A 133 29.13 5.02 -3.14
CA ASP A 133 30.13 3.98 -3.40
C ASP A 133 30.79 3.52 -2.10
N LEU A 134 31.12 4.45 -1.21
CA LEU A 134 31.62 4.13 0.12
C LEU A 134 30.62 3.27 0.91
N LEU A 135 29.35 3.65 0.93
CA LEU A 135 28.29 2.87 1.61
C LEU A 135 28.15 1.46 1.03
N THR A 136 28.34 1.29 -0.29
CA THR A 136 28.34 -0.05 -0.91
C THR A 136 29.55 -0.88 -0.52
N LYS A 137 30.74 -0.27 -0.38
CA LYS A 137 31.94 -0.94 0.14
C LYS A 137 31.75 -1.33 1.61
N PHE A 138 31.15 -0.45 2.41
CA PHE A 138 30.78 -0.70 3.80
C PHE A 138 29.82 -1.89 3.95
N LYS A 139 28.83 -2.02 3.06
CA LYS A 139 27.91 -3.16 3.06
C LYS A 139 28.60 -4.50 2.75
N LYS A 140 29.72 -4.47 2.02
CA LYS A 140 30.49 -5.67 1.63
C LYS A 140 31.57 -6.04 2.65
N ALA A 141 32.03 -5.08 3.46
CA ALA A 141 33.03 -5.30 4.49
C ALA A 141 32.47 -6.17 5.62
N ASN A 142 33.18 -7.25 5.95
CA ASN A 142 32.76 -8.22 6.96
C ASN A 142 33.42 -7.98 8.32
N SER A 143 34.52 -7.22 8.35
CA SER A 143 35.25 -6.86 9.58
C SER A 143 35.11 -5.38 9.91
N ASP A 144 35.12 -5.05 11.20
CA ASP A 144 35.12 -3.67 11.67
C ASP A 144 36.43 -2.94 11.32
N GLU A 145 37.54 -3.67 11.17
CA GLU A 145 38.83 -3.15 10.70
C GLU A 145 38.77 -2.71 9.23
N GLU A 146 38.09 -3.47 8.38
CA GLU A 146 37.90 -3.10 6.97
C GLU A 146 37.06 -1.81 6.85
N LYS A 147 36.04 -1.67 7.70
CA LYS A 147 35.20 -0.47 7.76
C LYS A 147 36.01 0.76 8.21
N THR A 148 36.87 0.63 9.21
CA THR A 148 37.71 1.76 9.66
C THR A 148 38.73 2.18 8.61
N CYS A 149 39.34 1.22 7.90
CA CYS A 149 40.22 1.51 6.77
C CYS A 149 39.50 2.26 5.64
N LEU A 150 38.28 1.84 5.27
CA LEU A 150 37.48 2.51 4.25
C LEU A 150 37.09 3.96 4.64
N LEU A 151 36.83 4.21 5.93
CA LEU A 151 36.60 5.57 6.43
C LEU A 151 37.87 6.43 6.37
N ALA A 152 39.01 5.88 6.75
CA ALA A 152 40.29 6.58 6.72
C ALA A 152 40.66 6.98 5.28
N GLU A 153 40.52 6.06 4.32
CA GLU A 153 40.75 6.32 2.89
C GLU A 153 39.86 7.48 2.37
N ALA A 154 38.58 7.47 2.73
CA ALA A 154 37.63 8.49 2.32
C ALA A 154 37.87 9.88 2.94
N ILE A 155 38.49 9.94 4.12
CA ILE A 155 38.90 11.19 4.76
C ILE A 155 40.18 11.70 4.12
N MET A 156 41.14 10.81 3.80
CA MET A 156 42.40 11.18 3.16
C MET A 156 42.20 11.69 1.72
N ASP A 157 41.24 11.14 0.98
CA ASP A 157 40.86 11.60 -0.37
C ASP A 157 40.33 13.06 -0.42
N LYS A 158 40.11 13.70 0.73
CA LYS A 158 39.56 15.06 0.85
C LYS A 158 40.53 16.11 1.42
N VAL A 159 41.72 15.69 1.86
CA VAL A 159 42.82 16.58 2.30
C VAL A 159 43.71 16.89 1.11
#